data_AF-A0ABD3WBJ4-F1
#
_entry.id   AF-A0ABD3WBJ4-F1
#
_cell.length_a   1.000
_cell.length_b   1.000
_cell.length_c   1.000
_cell.angle_alpha   90.00
_cell.angle_beta   90.00
_cell.angle_gamma   90.00
#
_symmetry.space_group_name_H-M   'P 1'
#
loop_
_entity.id
_entity.type
_entity.pdbx_description
1 polymer ?
#
loop_
_entity_poly.entity_id
_entity_poly.type
_entity_poly.pdbx_seq_one_letter_code
_entity_poly.pdbx_strand_id
1 'polypeptide(L)'
;MYFKSITVQTKQYVRIPTVFKHIGAKSTLVNQARSDGIDSLYFYMQSKRLKGDNPHATIETNFGVYREHYIDKAYNKLNSDFFWGYTTSSNNFVLIIFTVPQNVTKVVFDSGFIADENNVFKPLNISSNLKRRDYIIKWSLDYSNELVSKGTSSTCEVFRHLQEYIGGPIQVEDVLKKTNGHVNCLRLYIASQVNWIFIREIGVYVTS
;
A
#
# COMPACT_ATOMS: atom_id res chain seq x y z
N MET A 1 4.74 -34.54 50.52
CA MET A 1 4.94 -35.28 49.26
C MET A 1 3.98 -36.47 49.20
N TYR A 2 2.72 -36.30 48.77
CA TYR A 2 1.76 -37.42 48.73
C TYR A 2 0.95 -37.52 47.44
N PHE A 3 1.15 -36.59 46.49
CA PHE A 3 0.36 -36.55 45.25
C PHE A 3 1.00 -37.33 44.08
N LYS A 4 2.28 -37.73 44.19
CA LYS A 4 3.01 -38.44 43.13
C LYS A 4 2.77 -39.96 43.09
N SER A 5 2.20 -40.55 44.14
CA SER A 5 2.00 -42.01 44.23
C SER A 5 0.71 -42.51 43.59
N ILE A 6 -0.17 -41.62 43.16
CA ILE A 6 -1.53 -41.95 42.68
C ILE A 6 -1.67 -41.80 41.15
N THR A 7 -0.62 -41.36 40.45
CA THR A 7 -0.64 -41.16 39.01
C THR A 7 0.03 -42.32 38.28
N VAL A 8 -0.71 -42.98 37.37
CA VAL A 8 -0.27 -44.11 36.53
C VAL A 8 0.78 -43.72 35.48
N GLN A 9 0.99 -42.41 35.25
CA GLN A 9 1.94 -41.93 34.26
C GLN A 9 3.38 -42.06 34.75
N THR A 10 4.14 -42.98 34.13
CA THR A 10 5.56 -43.25 34.43
C THR A 10 6.52 -42.22 33.84
N LYS A 11 6.05 -41.37 32.92
CA LYS A 11 6.80 -40.22 32.38
C LYS A 11 6.02 -38.94 32.55
N GLN A 12 6.67 -37.91 33.08
CA GLN A 12 6.11 -36.58 33.23
C GLN A 12 6.17 -35.85 31.87
N TYR A 13 5.05 -35.81 31.16
CA TYR A 13 4.91 -35.01 29.95
C TYR A 13 4.57 -33.57 30.34
N VAL A 14 5.56 -32.67 30.28
CA VAL A 14 5.31 -31.23 30.43
C VAL A 14 4.61 -30.76 29.16
N ARG A 15 3.29 -30.66 29.20
CA ARG A 15 2.53 -29.91 28.19
C ARG A 15 2.77 -28.44 28.48
N ILE A 16 3.69 -27.83 27.74
CA ILE A 16 3.73 -26.37 27.64
C ILE A 16 2.43 -26.02 26.89
N PRO A 17 1.44 -25.37 27.54
CA PRO A 17 0.26 -24.97 26.81
C PRO A 17 0.73 -24.03 25.71
N THR A 18 0.48 -24.39 24.45
CA THR A 18 0.56 -23.42 23.36
C THR A 18 -0.39 -22.29 23.75
N VAL A 19 0.15 -21.10 23.96
CA VAL A 19 -0.65 -19.92 24.26
C VAL A 19 -1.62 -19.75 23.10
N PHE A 20 -2.87 -20.18 23.29
CA PHE A 20 -3.93 -19.93 22.34
C PHE A 20 -4.09 -18.41 22.27
N LYS A 21 -3.51 -17.79 21.25
CA LYS A 21 -3.80 -16.41 20.90
C LYS A 21 -5.21 -16.40 20.32
N HIS A 22 -6.19 -16.06 21.15
CA HIS A 22 -7.49 -15.63 20.64
C HIS A 22 -7.27 -14.34 19.84
N ILE A 23 -7.39 -14.42 18.51
CA ILE A 23 -7.57 -13.25 17.65
C ILE A 23 -9.04 -12.87 17.76
N GLY A 24 -9.38 -12.09 18.78
CA GLY A 24 -10.73 -11.61 19.02
C GLY A 24 -10.67 -10.15 19.45
N ALA A 25 -11.44 -9.29 18.77
CA ALA A 25 -11.43 -7.84 18.94
C ALA A 25 -11.93 -7.34 20.33
N LYS A 26 -12.43 -8.23 21.21
CA LYS A 26 -12.89 -7.87 22.55
C LYS A 26 -12.44 -8.89 23.60
N SER A 27 -11.74 -8.41 24.62
CA SER A 27 -11.39 -9.15 25.84
C SER A 27 -12.32 -8.73 26.98
N THR A 28 -12.67 -9.65 27.87
CA THR A 28 -13.54 -9.42 29.03
C THR A 28 -12.83 -8.83 30.26
N LEU A 29 -11.54 -8.50 30.15
CA LEU A 29 -10.77 -7.89 31.24
C LEU A 29 -11.02 -6.38 31.29
N VAL A 30 -11.75 -5.94 32.31
CA VAL A 30 -11.95 -4.52 32.63
C VAL A 30 -10.58 -3.85 32.80
N ASN A 31 -10.32 -2.83 31.97
CA ASN A 31 -9.10 -2.01 31.89
C ASN A 31 -7.93 -2.55 31.05
N GLN A 32 -8.10 -3.60 30.24
CA GLN A 32 -7.06 -4.03 29.30
C GLN A 32 -7.54 -3.92 27.85
N ALA A 33 -7.45 -2.71 27.28
CA ALA A 33 -7.50 -2.52 25.84
C ALA A 33 -6.28 -3.22 25.23
N ARG A 34 -6.48 -4.38 24.58
CA ARG A 34 -5.46 -4.93 23.71
C ARG A 34 -5.55 -4.17 22.41
N SER A 35 -4.50 -3.41 22.10
CA SER A 35 -4.27 -2.88 20.77
C SER A 35 -4.33 -4.03 19.77
N ASP A 36 -5.37 -4.10 18.97
CA ASP A 36 -5.38 -4.91 17.75
C ASP A 36 -4.06 -4.64 17.02
N GLY A 37 -3.42 -5.61 16.37
CA GLY A 37 -2.13 -5.42 15.66
C GLY A 37 -2.11 -4.28 14.61
N ILE A 38 -3.23 -3.58 14.46
CA ILE A 38 -3.42 -2.29 13.80
C ILE A 38 -2.55 -1.18 14.44
N ASP A 39 -2.42 -1.08 15.78
CA ASP A 39 -1.61 0.00 16.38
C ASP A 39 -0.13 -0.15 16.02
N SER A 40 0.36 -1.39 15.93
CA SER A 40 1.71 -1.61 15.45
C SER A 40 1.88 -1.18 13.99
N LEU A 41 0.89 -1.30 13.10
CA LEU A 41 1.00 -0.83 11.71
C LEU A 41 1.36 0.67 11.65
N TYR A 42 0.77 1.49 12.53
CA TYR A 42 1.04 2.94 12.60
C TYR A 42 2.46 3.27 13.07
N PHE A 43 3.03 2.48 14.00
CA PHE A 43 4.36 2.75 14.56
C PHE A 43 5.54 2.54 13.60
N TYR A 44 5.35 1.83 12.47
CA TYR A 44 6.43 1.53 11.52
C TYR A 44 6.35 2.31 10.21
N MET A 45 5.44 3.28 10.12
CA MET A 45 5.28 4.14 8.96
C MET A 45 6.30 5.27 9.04
N GLN A 46 7.51 4.95 8.58
CA GLN A 46 8.62 5.89 8.48
C GLN A 46 8.25 7.08 7.59
N SER A 47 9.00 8.18 7.75
CA SER A 47 8.96 9.32 6.83
C SER A 47 9.01 8.89 5.37
N LYS A 48 8.29 9.62 4.52
CA LYS A 48 8.33 9.53 3.06
C LYS A 48 9.77 9.43 2.58
N ARG A 49 10.05 8.45 1.70
CA ARG A 49 11.38 8.11 1.22
C ARG A 49 11.58 8.49 -0.24
N LEU A 50 10.51 8.46 -1.04
CA LEU A 50 10.59 8.91 -2.42
C LEU A 50 10.82 10.43 -2.41
N LYS A 51 11.74 10.87 -3.25
CA LYS A 51 12.01 12.29 -3.46
C LYS A 51 11.39 12.72 -4.79
N GLY A 52 10.13 12.34 -5.00
CA GLY A 52 9.38 12.72 -6.19
C GLY A 52 9.10 14.22 -6.19
N ASP A 53 9.07 14.82 -7.37
CA ASP A 53 8.70 16.23 -7.53
C ASP A 53 7.23 16.45 -7.21
N ASN A 54 6.37 15.45 -7.51
CA ASN A 54 4.93 15.43 -7.28
C ASN A 54 4.27 16.78 -7.60
N PRO A 55 4.23 17.16 -8.90
CA PRO A 55 3.61 18.41 -9.34
C PRO A 55 2.13 18.47 -8.92
N HIS A 56 1.57 19.68 -8.86
CA HIS A 56 0.20 19.87 -8.40
C HIS A 56 -0.79 19.06 -9.25
N ALA A 57 -1.59 18.23 -8.60
CA ALA A 57 -2.48 17.27 -9.23
C ALA A 57 -3.69 16.96 -8.36
N THR A 58 -4.79 16.60 -9.01
CA THR A 58 -5.94 15.97 -8.36
C THR A 58 -5.76 14.46 -8.43
N ILE A 59 -5.89 13.78 -7.29
CA ILE A 59 -5.70 12.32 -7.20
C ILE A 59 -7.04 11.67 -6.90
N GLU A 60 -7.48 10.77 -7.76
CA GLU A 60 -8.76 10.07 -7.66
C GLU A 60 -8.54 8.57 -7.60
N THR A 61 -9.47 7.87 -6.95
CA THR A 61 -9.49 6.41 -6.94
C THR A 61 -10.90 5.89 -6.74
N ASN A 62 -11.17 4.68 -7.24
CA ASN A 62 -12.39 3.94 -6.98
C ASN A 62 -12.23 2.85 -5.89
N PHE A 63 -11.07 2.78 -5.24
CA PHE A 63 -10.90 1.94 -4.05
C PHE A 63 -11.78 2.45 -2.91
N GLY A 64 -12.26 1.53 -2.08
CA GLY A 64 -12.89 1.88 -0.82
C GLY A 64 -11.82 2.39 0.15
N VAL A 65 -12.08 3.51 0.83
CA VAL A 65 -11.10 4.09 1.76
C VAL A 65 -11.29 3.50 3.14
N TYR A 66 -10.21 3.04 3.76
CA TYR A 66 -10.23 2.62 5.16
C TYR A 66 -10.00 3.81 6.08
N ARG A 67 -11.04 4.17 6.86
CA ARG A 67 -11.04 5.35 7.73
C ARG A 67 -10.73 6.62 6.91
N GLU A 68 -9.70 7.36 7.30
CA GLU A 68 -9.31 8.63 6.65
C GLU A 68 -7.98 8.50 5.89
N HIS A 69 -7.59 7.29 5.47
CA HIS A 69 -6.36 7.05 4.70
C HIS A 69 -6.58 7.19 3.20
N TYR A 70 -6.96 8.41 2.80
CA TYR A 70 -7.26 8.81 1.42
C TYR A 70 -6.03 8.76 0.49
N ILE A 71 -6.26 8.69 -0.83
CA ILE A 71 -5.19 8.47 -1.82
C ILE A 71 -4.24 9.66 -1.98
N ASP A 72 -4.74 10.88 -1.75
CA ASP A 72 -3.96 12.12 -1.75
C ASP A 72 -2.84 12.10 -0.69
N LYS A 73 -3.06 11.42 0.44
CA LYS A 73 -2.03 11.21 1.48
C LYS A 73 -0.82 10.44 0.98
N ALA A 74 -1.00 9.50 0.05
CA ALA A 74 0.12 8.78 -0.55
C ALA A 74 0.93 9.68 -1.50
N TYR A 75 0.27 10.62 -2.19
CA TYR A 75 0.89 11.58 -3.12
C TYR A 75 1.52 12.79 -2.40
N ASN A 76 1.04 13.14 -1.21
CA ASN A 76 1.57 14.25 -0.44
C ASN A 76 3.02 13.97 0.05
N LYS A 77 3.91 14.93 -0.19
CA LYS A 77 5.34 14.85 0.17
C LYS A 77 5.64 15.21 1.62
N LEU A 78 4.80 16.03 2.25
CA LEU A 78 5.10 16.66 3.54
C LEU A 78 4.75 15.76 4.73
N ASN A 79 3.69 14.97 4.60
CA ASN A 79 3.17 14.17 5.69
C ASN A 79 3.61 12.71 5.53
N SER A 80 3.83 12.02 6.65
CA SER A 80 4.11 10.57 6.67
C SER A 80 2.84 9.71 6.52
N ASP A 81 1.75 10.30 6.07
CA ASP A 81 0.48 9.60 5.85
C ASP A 81 0.54 8.71 4.60
N PHE A 82 -0.46 7.84 4.45
CA PHE A 82 -0.48 6.81 3.43
C PHE A 82 -1.90 6.55 2.96
N PHE A 83 -2.00 5.81 1.87
CA PHE A 83 -3.26 5.29 1.39
C PHE A 83 -3.47 3.87 1.89
N TRP A 84 -4.63 3.64 2.50
CA TRP A 84 -5.09 2.31 2.87
C TRP A 84 -6.53 2.16 2.42
N GLY A 85 -6.72 1.26 1.47
CA GLY A 85 -8.02 0.99 0.91
C GLY A 85 -8.29 -0.50 0.80
N TYR A 86 -9.49 -0.79 0.34
CA TYR A 86 -9.93 -2.13 0.01
C TYR A 86 -10.49 -2.16 -1.40
N THR A 87 -10.28 -3.29 -2.07
CA THR A 87 -10.77 -3.57 -3.41
C THR A 87 -12.30 -3.59 -3.38
N THR A 88 -12.93 -2.72 -4.16
CA THR A 88 -14.39 -2.61 -4.30
C THR A 88 -14.90 -3.36 -5.53
N SER A 89 -14.03 -3.61 -6.52
CA SER A 89 -14.37 -4.25 -7.80
C SER A 89 -13.13 -4.87 -8.45
N SER A 90 -13.29 -5.60 -9.55
CA SER A 90 -12.15 -6.14 -10.31
C SER A 90 -11.34 -5.08 -11.08
N ASN A 91 -11.86 -3.85 -11.20
CA ASN A 91 -11.32 -2.82 -12.08
C ASN A 91 -10.90 -1.59 -11.27
N ASN A 92 -10.02 -1.79 -10.28
CA ASN A 92 -9.59 -0.67 -9.44
C ASN A 92 -8.47 0.14 -10.08
N PHE A 93 -8.48 1.46 -9.84
CA PHE A 93 -7.50 2.37 -10.37
C PHE A 93 -7.13 3.49 -9.40
N VAL A 94 -5.96 4.06 -9.62
CA VAL A 94 -5.54 5.38 -9.11
C VAL A 94 -5.31 6.28 -10.31
N LEU A 95 -5.96 7.43 -10.34
CA LEU A 95 -5.87 8.43 -11.40
C LEU A 95 -5.20 9.68 -10.84
N ILE A 96 -4.17 10.16 -11.52
CA ILE A 96 -3.45 11.38 -11.22
C ILE A 96 -3.74 12.34 -12.38
N ILE A 97 -4.35 13.48 -12.08
CA ILE A 97 -4.72 14.50 -13.05
C ILE A 97 -3.88 15.74 -12.76
N PHE A 98 -2.89 16.02 -13.60
CA PHE A 98 -2.02 17.17 -13.40
C PHE A 98 -2.76 18.47 -13.72
N THR A 99 -2.58 19.49 -12.87
CA THR A 99 -3.16 20.82 -13.12
C THR A 99 -2.56 21.48 -14.36
N VAL A 100 -1.29 21.19 -14.63
CA VAL A 100 -0.56 21.63 -15.84
C VAL A 100 0.08 20.40 -16.46
N PRO A 101 0.13 20.26 -17.80
CA PRO A 101 0.82 19.13 -18.44
C PRO A 101 2.28 19.00 -17.98
N GLN A 102 2.73 17.76 -17.75
CA GLN A 102 4.04 17.47 -17.16
C GLN A 102 4.92 16.62 -18.06
N ASN A 103 6.21 16.93 -18.14
CA ASN A 103 7.21 16.08 -18.76
C ASN A 103 7.71 15.03 -17.76
N VAL A 104 6.90 13.99 -17.53
CA VAL A 104 7.17 12.96 -16.53
C VAL A 104 8.33 12.06 -16.97
N THR A 105 9.35 11.90 -16.14
CA THR A 105 10.52 11.05 -16.42
C THR A 105 10.40 9.67 -15.77
N LYS A 106 9.87 9.61 -14.55
CA LYS A 106 9.74 8.40 -13.76
C LYS A 106 8.49 8.45 -12.88
N VAL A 107 7.86 7.29 -12.68
CA VAL A 107 6.73 7.11 -11.76
C VAL A 107 6.98 5.90 -10.87
N VAL A 108 6.75 6.06 -9.57
CA VAL A 108 6.91 4.99 -8.56
C VAL A 108 5.69 4.98 -7.65
N PHE A 109 5.10 3.80 -7.45
CA PHE A 109 4.12 3.55 -6.39
C PHE A 109 4.73 2.56 -5.40
N ASP A 110 5.04 3.06 -4.22
CA ASP A 110 5.62 2.28 -3.13
C ASP A 110 4.50 1.58 -2.36
N SER A 111 4.18 0.38 -2.82
CA SER A 111 3.08 -0.45 -2.31
C SER A 111 3.54 -1.57 -1.39
N GLY A 112 2.62 -2.03 -0.57
CA GLY A 112 2.78 -3.16 0.34
C GLY A 112 3.41 -2.80 1.68
N PHE A 113 3.34 -3.74 2.62
CA PHE A 113 3.93 -3.62 3.95
C PHE A 113 5.00 -4.69 4.17
N ILE A 114 6.01 -4.36 4.96
CA ILE A 114 7.05 -5.32 5.32
C ILE A 114 6.67 -5.95 6.65
N ALA A 115 6.54 -7.27 6.66
CA ALA A 115 6.21 -7.99 7.86
C ALA A 115 7.16 -9.17 8.06
N ASP A 116 7.77 -9.23 9.23
CA ASP A 116 8.48 -10.43 9.68
C ASP A 116 7.44 -11.53 9.99
N GLU A 117 7.81 -12.76 9.65
CA GLU A 117 7.05 -13.98 9.89
C GLU A 117 6.70 -14.18 11.37
N ASN A 118 7.50 -13.62 12.28
CA ASN A 118 7.29 -13.68 13.72
C ASN A 118 6.83 -12.36 14.36
N ASN A 119 6.91 -11.24 13.64
CA ASN A 119 6.43 -9.94 14.08
C ASN A 119 6.00 -9.12 12.87
N VAL A 120 4.74 -8.73 12.81
CA VAL A 120 4.16 -8.17 11.59
C VAL A 120 4.81 -6.83 11.20
N PHE A 121 5.65 -6.23 12.05
CA PHE A 121 6.17 -4.90 11.79
C PHE A 121 7.54 -4.67 12.47
N LYS A 122 8.60 -4.51 11.68
CA LYS A 122 9.91 -3.96 12.10
C LYS A 122 10.43 -3.03 11.00
N PRO A 123 11.12 -1.92 11.33
CA PRO A 123 11.76 -1.07 10.35
C PRO A 123 13.03 -1.77 9.86
N LEU A 124 13.20 -1.85 8.54
CA LEU A 124 14.31 -2.59 7.94
C LEU A 124 15.64 -1.86 8.15
N ASN A 125 16.53 -2.46 8.95
CA ASN A 125 17.93 -2.60 8.53
C ASN A 125 17.97 -3.84 7.63
N ILE A 126 18.63 -3.71 6.48
CA ILE A 126 18.66 -4.70 5.38
C ILE A 126 19.26 -6.02 5.86
N SER A 127 18.41 -6.90 6.41
CA SER A 127 18.75 -8.29 6.73
C SER A 127 17.74 -9.20 6.03
N SER A 128 18.29 -10.23 5.39
CA SER A 128 17.86 -10.95 4.19
C SER A 128 16.58 -11.80 4.24
N ASN A 129 15.71 -11.71 5.26
CA ASN A 129 14.57 -12.63 5.42
C ASN A 129 13.18 -11.98 5.54
N LEU A 130 13.02 -10.72 5.13
CA LEU A 130 11.75 -10.00 5.24
C LEU A 130 10.90 -10.13 3.97
N LYS A 131 9.80 -10.90 4.03
CA LYS A 131 8.81 -10.99 2.94
C LYS A 131 7.87 -9.79 2.99
N ARG A 132 7.85 -8.97 1.93
CA ARG A 132 6.79 -7.97 1.74
C ARG A 132 5.46 -8.72 1.61
N ARG A 133 4.52 -8.42 2.50
CA ARG A 133 3.13 -8.85 2.41
C ARG A 133 2.37 -7.70 1.75
N ASP A 134 1.53 -8.03 0.78
CA ASP A 134 0.83 -7.08 -0.11
C ASP A 134 1.63 -6.61 -1.33
N TYR A 135 2.07 -7.56 -2.16
CA TYR A 135 2.46 -7.26 -3.54
C TYR A 135 1.21 -7.17 -4.40
N ILE A 136 1.03 -6.02 -5.05
CA ILE A 136 0.09 -5.87 -6.15
C ILE A 136 0.45 -6.93 -7.20
N ILE A 137 -0.45 -7.89 -7.42
CA ILE A 137 -0.15 -9.09 -8.21
C ILE A 137 -0.02 -8.72 -9.68
N LYS A 138 -0.88 -7.82 -10.16
CA LYS A 138 -0.92 -7.41 -11.55
C LYS A 138 -1.34 -5.96 -11.64
N TRP A 139 -0.54 -5.17 -12.35
CA TRP A 139 -0.80 -3.75 -12.54
C TRP A 139 -0.41 -3.32 -13.96
N SER A 140 -1.05 -2.27 -14.43
CA SER A 140 -0.66 -1.54 -15.63
C SER A 140 -0.66 -0.05 -15.36
N LEU A 141 0.29 0.66 -15.96
CA LEU A 141 0.34 2.12 -15.98
C LEU A 141 -0.03 2.59 -17.37
N ASP A 142 -0.99 3.51 -17.42
CA ASP A 142 -1.42 4.19 -18.63
C ASP A 142 -1.23 5.70 -18.46
N TYR A 143 -1.23 6.42 -19.59
CA TYR A 143 -1.15 7.88 -19.62
C TYR A 143 -2.17 8.48 -20.58
N SER A 144 -2.44 9.76 -20.41
CA SER A 144 -3.20 10.56 -21.36
C SER A 144 -2.53 11.92 -21.57
N ASN A 145 -2.57 12.43 -22.79
CA ASN A 145 -2.12 13.77 -23.17
C ASN A 145 -3.32 14.72 -23.38
N GLU A 146 -4.55 14.24 -23.13
CA GLU A 146 -5.78 14.93 -23.51
C GLU A 146 -6.65 15.12 -22.27
N LEU A 147 -6.91 16.39 -21.92
CA LEU A 147 -7.87 16.74 -20.87
C LEU A 147 -9.24 16.97 -21.47
N VAL A 148 -10.24 16.35 -20.85
CA VAL A 148 -11.66 16.55 -21.11
C VAL A 148 -12.22 17.38 -19.97
N SER A 149 -12.79 18.54 -20.30
CA SER A 149 -13.46 19.40 -19.31
C SER A 149 -14.91 18.95 -19.13
N LYS A 150 -15.30 18.58 -17.91
CA LYS A 150 -16.67 18.25 -17.50
C LYS A 150 -17.18 19.29 -16.52
N GLY A 151 -17.69 20.39 -17.05
CA GLY A 151 -18.19 21.50 -16.24
C GLY A 151 -17.06 22.15 -15.44
N THR A 152 -17.09 22.01 -14.11
CA THR A 152 -16.10 22.58 -13.20
C THR A 152 -14.89 21.69 -12.95
N SER A 153 -14.91 20.41 -13.37
CA SER A 153 -13.79 19.47 -13.22
C SER A 153 -13.20 19.07 -14.57
N SER A 154 -11.89 18.82 -14.59
CA SER A 154 -11.18 18.28 -15.74
C SER A 154 -10.74 16.84 -15.44
N THR A 155 -10.90 15.93 -16.41
CA THR A 155 -10.46 14.54 -16.28
C THR A 155 -9.90 14.04 -17.61
N CYS A 156 -9.35 12.82 -17.65
CA CYS A 156 -8.91 12.19 -18.89
C CYS A 156 -9.78 10.97 -19.19
N GLU A 157 -10.16 10.79 -20.45
CA GLU A 157 -10.99 9.66 -20.89
C GLU A 157 -10.23 8.68 -21.80
N VAL A 158 -9.37 9.21 -22.67
CA VAL A 158 -8.56 8.41 -23.60
C VAL A 158 -7.22 8.12 -22.97
N PHE A 159 -6.92 6.85 -22.74
CA PHE A 159 -5.67 6.39 -22.14
C PHE A 159 -4.88 5.52 -23.12
N ARG A 160 -3.57 5.74 -23.16
CA ARG A 160 -2.59 4.93 -23.88
C ARG A 160 -1.75 4.15 -22.88
N HIS A 161 -1.42 2.93 -23.24
CA HIS A 161 -0.67 2.04 -22.36
C HIS A 161 0.82 2.42 -22.28
N LEU A 162 1.41 2.41 -21.07
CA LEU A 162 2.86 2.55 -20.89
C LEU A 162 3.54 1.22 -20.61
N GLN A 163 3.04 0.50 -19.59
CA GLN A 163 3.69 -0.69 -19.09
C GLN A 163 2.71 -1.53 -18.28
N GLU A 164 2.77 -2.85 -18.45
CA GLU A 164 2.06 -3.84 -17.63
C GLU A 164 3.10 -4.77 -17.00
N TYR A 165 2.83 -5.21 -15.77
CA TYR A 165 3.70 -6.16 -15.11
C TYR A 165 2.94 -7.06 -14.13
N ILE A 166 3.45 -8.29 -13.96
CA ILE A 166 2.94 -9.30 -13.02
C ILE A 166 3.98 -9.46 -11.91
N GLY A 167 3.60 -9.12 -10.69
CA GLY A 167 4.47 -9.07 -9.51
C GLY A 167 5.33 -7.80 -9.47
N GLY A 168 6.41 -7.84 -8.68
CA GLY A 168 7.42 -6.77 -8.64
C GLY A 168 6.98 -5.40 -8.12
N PRO A 169 7.93 -4.45 -8.01
CA PRO A 169 7.63 -3.08 -7.61
C PRO A 169 6.91 -2.33 -8.73
N ILE A 170 6.04 -1.39 -8.36
CA ILE A 170 5.40 -0.50 -9.34
C ILE A 170 6.34 0.68 -9.59
N GLN A 171 7.14 0.54 -10.64
CA GLN A 171 8.08 1.56 -11.06
C GLN A 171 8.18 1.56 -12.58
N VAL A 172 8.05 2.74 -13.18
CA VAL A 172 8.16 2.96 -14.62
C VAL A 172 9.18 4.07 -14.85
N GLU A 173 10.25 3.71 -15.53
CA GLU A 173 11.32 4.61 -15.97
C GLU A 173 11.10 5.06 -17.43
N ASP A 174 11.85 6.09 -17.84
CA ASP A 174 11.88 6.65 -19.19
C ASP A 174 10.49 7.04 -19.73
N VAL A 175 9.60 7.51 -18.84
CA VAL A 175 8.21 7.83 -19.18
C VAL A 175 8.14 8.89 -20.29
N LEU A 176 8.99 9.92 -20.23
CA LEU A 176 9.02 10.99 -21.22
C LEU A 176 9.33 10.47 -22.63
N LYS A 177 10.26 9.51 -22.74
CA LYS A 177 10.61 8.89 -24.01
C LYS A 177 9.49 7.99 -24.52
N LYS A 178 8.76 7.31 -23.64
CA LYS A 178 7.64 6.41 -24.00
C LYS A 178 6.37 7.18 -24.42
N THR A 179 6.20 8.39 -23.90
CA THR A 179 5.02 9.23 -24.14
C THR A 179 5.18 10.20 -25.30
N ASN A 180 6.43 10.43 -25.76
CA ASN A 180 6.77 11.39 -26.82
C ASN A 180 6.20 12.80 -26.58
N GLY A 181 6.07 13.22 -25.32
CA GLY A 181 5.53 14.53 -25.00
C GLY A 181 5.07 14.70 -23.56
N HIS A 182 4.28 15.73 -23.33
CA HIS A 182 3.72 16.04 -22.02
C HIS A 182 2.60 15.07 -21.65
N VAL A 183 2.43 14.83 -20.36
CA VAL A 183 1.38 13.99 -19.79
C VAL A 183 0.42 14.86 -19.00
N ASN A 184 -0.88 14.68 -19.22
CA ASN A 184 -1.94 15.34 -18.47
C ASN A 184 -2.47 14.45 -17.36
N CYS A 185 -2.61 13.15 -17.63
CA CYS A 185 -3.02 12.19 -16.61
C CYS A 185 -2.17 10.93 -16.62
N LEU A 186 -1.99 10.35 -15.43
CA LEU A 186 -1.47 9.00 -15.24
C LEU A 186 -2.54 8.14 -14.59
N ARG A 187 -2.72 6.91 -15.06
CA ARG A 187 -3.66 5.96 -14.46
C ARG A 187 -2.95 4.66 -14.15
N LEU A 188 -2.83 4.35 -12.86
CA LEU A 188 -2.43 3.04 -12.40
C LEU A 188 -3.68 2.17 -12.31
N TYR A 189 -3.73 1.11 -13.09
CA TYR A 189 -4.78 0.09 -13.06
C TYR A 189 -4.27 -1.15 -12.34
N ILE A 190 -5.12 -1.74 -11.50
CA ILE A 190 -4.78 -2.91 -10.68
C ILE A 190 -5.79 -4.01 -11.00
N ALA A 191 -5.32 -5.04 -11.70
CA ALA A 191 -6.18 -6.06 -12.32
C ALA A 191 -6.54 -7.22 -11.39
N SER A 192 -5.78 -7.42 -10.31
CA SER A 192 -6.03 -8.52 -9.37
C SER A 192 -5.37 -8.23 -8.03
N GLN A 193 -6.16 -7.69 -7.10
CA GLN A 193 -5.75 -7.57 -5.71
C GLN A 193 -6.93 -7.96 -4.82
N VAL A 194 -6.68 -8.92 -3.92
CA VAL A 194 -7.72 -9.47 -3.06
C VAL A 194 -7.72 -8.70 -1.74
N ASN A 195 -8.88 -8.17 -1.38
CA ASN A 195 -9.24 -7.53 -0.11
C ASN A 195 -8.63 -6.14 0.14
N TRP A 196 -7.32 -6.01 0.31
CA TRP A 196 -6.70 -4.77 0.80
C TRP A 196 -5.62 -4.26 -0.13
N ILE A 197 -5.48 -2.94 -0.19
CA ILE A 197 -4.38 -2.27 -0.87
C ILE A 197 -3.75 -1.24 0.06
N PHE A 198 -2.43 -1.27 0.10
CA PHE A 198 -1.63 -0.30 0.82
C PHE A 198 -0.63 0.38 -0.12
N ILE A 199 -0.71 1.71 -0.22
CA ILE A 199 0.25 2.54 -0.94
C ILE A 199 0.85 3.52 0.07
N ARG A 200 2.11 3.29 0.43
CA ARG A 200 2.84 4.17 1.35
C ARG A 200 3.08 5.53 0.71
N GLU A 201 3.54 5.53 -0.54
CA GLU A 201 4.01 6.73 -1.20
C GLU A 201 3.91 6.63 -2.72
N ILE A 202 3.59 7.75 -3.35
CA ILE A 202 3.61 7.90 -4.80
C ILE A 202 4.65 8.96 -5.14
N GLY A 203 5.59 8.62 -6.02
CA GLY A 203 6.62 9.53 -6.50
C GLY A 203 6.51 9.71 -8.01
N VAL A 204 6.21 10.94 -8.43
CA VAL A 204 6.25 11.39 -9.84
C VAL A 204 7.43 12.33 -9.99
N TYR A 205 8.31 12.03 -10.94
CA TYR A 205 9.51 12.80 -11.23
C TYR A 205 9.33 13.46 -12.58
N VAL A 206 9.67 14.74 -12.68
CA VAL A 206 9.49 15.55 -13.89
C VAL A 206 10.80 16.23 -14.28
N THR A 207 10.91 16.60 -15.55
CA THR A 207 11.96 17.52 -16.01
C THR A 207 11.35 18.90 -16.25
N SER A 208 12.05 19.93 -15.77
CA SER A 208 11.79 21.34 -16.09
C SER A 208 12.10 21.65 -17.54
#